data_AF-A0A952CNJ4-F1
#
_entry.id   AF-A0A952CNJ4-F1
#
_cell.length_a   1.000
_cell.length_b   1.000
_cell.length_c   1.000
_cell.angle_alpha   90.00
_cell.angle_beta   90.00
_cell.angle_gamma   90.00
#
_symmetry.space_group_name_H-M   'P 1'
#
loop_
_entity.id
_entity.type
_entity.pdbx_description
1 polymer ?
#
loop_
_entity_poly.entity_id
_entity_poly.type
_entity_poly.pdbx_seq_one_letter_code
_entity_poly.pdbx_strand_id
1 'polypeptide(L)'
;MNKLFLLLVACGVCINSIGQRVSYSKPVSYDIHLKYAVNQKTLDSLKIPLNGFYDHMDMEGEFLSHEYWAASDFTDGPMPFMYLLTYFYMRGKDAISPYVMSIRPADKDYLAQIAYIRCDSLPMIDHVYWVLLTKDNSEVYKLKNPKDYLTRNWKRYTSGTVSYIVNPKKKFNVHEAKRMDSFNHYLAEYFHHDIIPVQYYSCGYLPDLFL
;
A
#
# COMPACT_ATOMS: atom_id res chain seq x y z
N MET A 1 58.07 13.18 17.43
CA MET A 1 57.55 13.18 18.82
C MET A 1 56.75 14.45 19.07
N ASN A 2 55.48 14.26 19.45
CA ASN A 2 54.58 15.20 20.15
C ASN A 2 54.33 16.59 19.54
N LYS A 3 53.24 16.67 18.76
CA LYS A 3 52.15 17.68 18.91
C LYS A 3 50.88 17.25 18.14
N LEU A 4 50.65 15.95 18.09
CA LEU A 4 49.50 15.29 17.49
C LEU A 4 48.59 14.77 18.62
N PHE A 5 48.06 15.62 19.52
CA PHE A 5 47.12 15.13 20.56
C PHE A 5 46.24 16.19 21.25
N LEU A 6 46.16 17.42 20.74
CA LEU A 6 45.44 18.50 21.45
C LEU A 6 44.59 19.38 20.53
N LEU A 7 43.89 18.73 19.57
CA LEU A 7 42.82 19.36 18.80
C LEU A 7 41.64 18.39 18.54
N LEU A 8 41.45 17.43 19.46
CA LEU A 8 40.31 16.51 19.51
C LEU A 8 39.35 16.82 20.67
N VAL A 9 39.56 17.94 21.37
CA VAL A 9 38.66 18.43 22.43
C VAL A 9 38.19 19.85 22.10
N ALA A 10 37.75 20.04 20.85
CA ALA A 10 36.69 20.99 20.54
C ALA A 10 35.36 20.19 20.49
N CYS A 11 35.06 19.55 21.62
CA CYS A 11 33.73 19.10 21.96
C CYS A 11 32.84 20.33 22.10
N GLY A 12 32.13 20.64 21.02
CA GLY A 12 30.86 21.35 21.02
C GLY A 12 30.12 20.82 19.79
N VAL A 13 29.69 19.56 19.78
CA VAL A 13 28.39 19.16 20.33
C VAL A 13 27.37 20.29 20.16
N CYS A 14 27.03 20.56 18.91
CA CYS A 14 25.72 21.04 18.46
C CYS A 14 25.50 20.62 16.99
N ILE A 15 25.79 19.36 16.65
CA ILE A 15 25.05 18.68 15.56
C ILE A 15 23.97 17.84 16.24
N ASN A 16 23.16 18.52 17.07
CA ASN A 16 21.79 18.11 17.31
C ASN A 16 20.90 18.96 16.41
N SER A 17 21.12 18.87 15.10
CA SER A 17 19.96 18.74 14.22
C SER A 17 19.68 17.24 14.14
N ILE A 18 19.21 16.67 15.26
CA ILE A 18 18.08 15.75 15.13
C ILE A 18 17.07 16.64 14.42
N GLY A 19 17.03 16.56 13.09
CA GLY A 19 15.92 17.10 12.34
C GLY A 19 14.73 16.48 13.05
N GLN A 20 13.96 17.31 13.75
CA GLN A 20 12.69 16.84 14.26
C GLN A 20 12.02 16.27 13.03
N ARG A 21 11.84 14.94 12.99
CA ARG A 21 10.88 14.31 12.10
C ARG A 21 9.57 14.95 12.49
N VAL A 22 9.25 16.09 11.89
CA VAL A 22 7.96 16.73 12.09
C VAL A 22 7.00 15.70 11.52
N SER A 23 6.23 15.06 12.38
CA SER A 23 5.20 14.13 11.93
C SER A 23 4.18 14.97 11.15
N TYR A 24 3.92 14.52 9.94
CA TYR A 24 3.51 15.37 8.85
C TYR A 24 2.16 14.93 8.28
N SER A 25 1.33 14.25 9.07
CA SER A 25 -0.03 13.86 8.69
C SER A 25 -1.00 14.15 9.82
N LYS A 26 -2.23 14.53 9.47
CA LYS A 26 -3.33 14.54 10.45
C LYS A 26 -3.53 13.13 11.00
N PRO A 27 -3.84 12.99 12.32
CA PRO A 27 -4.03 11.68 12.92
C PRO A 27 -5.16 10.91 12.24
N VAL A 28 -4.99 9.59 12.16
CA VAL A 28 -6.04 8.70 11.65
C VAL A 28 -7.27 8.83 12.53
N SER A 29 -8.39 9.16 11.89
CA SER A 29 -9.69 9.17 12.54
C SER A 29 -10.39 7.83 12.36
N TYR A 30 -11.26 7.47 13.30
CA TYR A 30 -11.90 6.16 13.33
C TYR A 30 -13.40 6.32 13.50
N ASP A 31 -14.17 5.53 12.77
CA ASP A 31 -15.61 5.48 12.95
C ASP A 31 -15.98 5.01 14.37
N ILE A 32 -16.88 5.73 15.01
CA ILE A 32 -17.31 5.46 16.39
C ILE A 32 -18.00 4.10 16.54
N HIS A 33 -18.48 3.53 15.44
CA HIS A 33 -19.17 2.25 15.40
C HIS A 33 -18.22 1.06 15.21
N LEU A 34 -16.93 1.26 14.99
CA LEU A 34 -15.96 0.14 14.85
C LEU A 34 -15.92 -0.77 16.08
N LYS A 35 -16.21 -0.24 17.27
CA LYS A 35 -16.32 -0.99 18.52
C LYS A 35 -17.41 -2.08 18.51
N TYR A 36 -18.38 -1.98 17.60
CA TYR A 36 -19.42 -2.99 17.41
C TYR A 36 -19.03 -4.04 16.37
N ALA A 37 -18.09 -3.74 15.48
CA ALA A 37 -17.62 -4.64 14.43
C ALA A 37 -16.48 -5.55 14.91
N VAL A 38 -15.64 -5.06 15.81
CA VAL A 38 -14.46 -5.75 16.33
C VAL A 38 -14.32 -5.46 17.82
N ASN A 39 -13.95 -6.47 18.62
CA ASN A 39 -13.74 -6.27 20.06
C ASN A 39 -12.62 -5.24 20.33
N GLN A 40 -12.68 -4.56 21.48
CA GLN A 40 -11.78 -3.45 21.79
C GLN A 40 -10.30 -3.84 21.74
N LYS A 41 -9.93 -4.99 22.32
CA LYS A 41 -8.52 -5.46 22.35
C LYS A 41 -7.97 -5.66 20.93
N THR A 42 -8.76 -6.27 20.05
CA THR A 42 -8.38 -6.45 18.65
C THR A 42 -8.31 -5.10 17.94
N LEU A 43 -9.30 -4.21 18.14
CA LEU A 43 -9.29 -2.87 17.55
C LEU A 43 -8.04 -2.09 17.95
N ASP A 44 -7.65 -2.11 19.22
CA ASP A 44 -6.44 -1.45 19.71
C ASP A 44 -5.18 -2.01 19.04
N SER A 45 -5.12 -3.33 18.82
CA SER A 45 -4.01 -3.97 18.10
C SER A 45 -3.95 -3.58 16.62
N LEU A 46 -5.11 -3.38 15.97
CA LEU A 46 -5.20 -2.96 14.57
C LEU A 46 -4.85 -1.49 14.37
N LYS A 47 -5.08 -0.63 15.37
CA LYS A 47 -4.72 0.78 15.33
C LYS A 47 -3.21 1.02 15.27
N ILE A 48 -2.40 0.10 15.80
CA ILE A 48 -0.94 0.23 15.80
C ILE A 48 -0.37 0.40 14.39
N PRO A 49 -0.55 -0.56 13.45
CA PRO A 49 -0.03 -0.39 12.10
C PRO A 49 -0.74 0.69 11.29
N LEU A 50 -2.04 0.95 11.56
CA LEU A 50 -2.76 2.03 10.89
C LEU A 50 -2.16 3.39 11.26
N ASN A 51 -2.12 3.73 12.54
CA ASN A 51 -1.54 5.00 13.01
C ASN A 51 -0.07 5.07 12.64
N GLY A 52 0.70 4.02 12.95
CA GLY A 52 2.13 3.98 12.71
C GLY A 52 2.49 4.25 11.25
N PHE A 53 1.78 3.64 10.30
CA PHE A 53 2.02 3.86 8.87
C PHE A 53 1.79 5.31 8.47
N TYR A 54 0.68 5.94 8.87
CA TYR A 54 0.43 7.32 8.47
C TYR A 54 1.32 8.32 9.21
N ASP A 55 1.61 8.09 10.50
CA ASP A 55 2.47 8.95 11.32
C ASP A 55 3.92 9.01 10.80
N HIS A 56 4.37 7.93 10.16
CA HIS A 56 5.71 7.74 9.60
C HIS A 56 5.74 7.71 8.08
N MET A 57 4.64 8.07 7.43
CA MET A 57 4.62 8.19 5.98
C MET A 57 5.40 9.44 5.56
N ASP A 58 6.71 9.28 5.39
CA ASP A 58 7.58 10.29 4.80
C ASP A 58 8.07 9.84 3.41
N MET A 59 8.52 10.81 2.62
CA MET A 59 9.03 10.58 1.26
C MET A 59 10.55 10.29 1.26
N GLU A 60 11.17 10.19 2.44
CA GLU A 60 12.62 10.11 2.57
C GLU A 60 13.06 8.67 2.83
N GLY A 61 13.10 7.88 1.75
CA GLY A 61 13.93 6.66 1.71
C GLY A 61 13.28 5.34 2.13
N GLU A 62 12.04 5.35 2.64
CA GLU A 62 11.32 4.13 3.08
C GLU A 62 10.46 3.51 1.97
N PHE A 63 10.92 3.59 0.71
CA PHE A 63 10.20 3.03 -0.43
C PHE A 63 10.36 1.52 -0.52
N LEU A 64 11.50 0.96 -0.09
CA LEU A 64 11.85 -0.45 -0.27
C LEU A 64 11.48 -1.34 0.93
N SER A 65 11.08 -0.73 2.05
CA SER A 65 10.55 -1.40 3.23
C SER A 65 9.88 -0.39 4.16
N HIS A 66 8.91 -0.84 4.96
CA HIS A 66 8.26 -0.04 6.01
C HIS A 66 7.80 -0.96 7.14
N GLU A 67 8.08 -0.62 8.40
CA GLU A 67 7.83 -1.53 9.54
C GLU A 67 6.34 -1.92 9.72
N TYR A 68 5.43 -1.01 9.37
CA TYR A 68 3.98 -1.21 9.46
C TYR A 68 3.39 -1.84 8.19
N TRP A 69 4.21 -2.11 7.17
CA TRP A 69 3.77 -2.75 5.92
C TRP A 69 4.35 -4.16 5.78
N ALA A 70 3.57 -5.08 5.24
CA ALA A 70 3.97 -6.46 5.06
C ALA A 70 5.12 -6.54 4.05
N ALA A 71 6.24 -7.16 4.46
CA ALA A 71 7.43 -7.29 3.63
C ALA A 71 7.14 -8.06 2.32
N SER A 72 6.14 -8.95 2.34
CA SER A 72 5.70 -9.70 1.16
C SER A 72 5.25 -8.83 0.00
N ASP A 73 4.82 -7.59 0.24
CA ASP A 73 4.31 -6.76 -0.85
C ASP A 73 5.43 -6.11 -1.65
N PHE A 74 6.64 -6.03 -1.07
CA PHE A 74 7.81 -5.48 -1.74
C PHE A 74 8.47 -6.48 -2.69
N THR A 75 8.03 -7.76 -2.69
CA THR A 75 8.51 -8.77 -3.65
C THR A 75 7.88 -8.59 -5.02
N ASP A 76 6.62 -8.12 -5.07
CA ASP A 76 5.86 -7.91 -6.30
C ASP A 76 6.24 -6.60 -7.01
N GLY A 77 6.87 -5.68 -6.29
CA GLY A 77 7.33 -4.40 -6.81
C GLY A 77 7.88 -3.52 -5.70
N PRO A 78 8.77 -2.58 -6.03
CA PRO A 78 9.53 -1.85 -5.03
C PRO A 78 8.69 -0.87 -4.20
N MET A 79 7.39 -0.65 -4.47
CA MET A 79 6.61 0.42 -3.84
C MET A 79 5.10 0.08 -3.75
N PRO A 80 4.67 -0.80 -2.82
CA PRO A 80 3.30 -1.35 -2.79
C PRO A 80 2.20 -0.34 -2.45
N PHE A 81 2.57 0.84 -1.95
CA PHE A 81 1.69 1.97 -1.63
C PHE A 81 2.06 3.25 -2.40
N MET A 82 2.77 3.14 -3.53
CA MET A 82 3.18 4.28 -4.35
C MET A 82 2.01 5.19 -4.76
N TYR A 83 0.85 4.60 -5.02
CA TYR A 83 -0.35 5.37 -5.38
C TYR A 83 -0.78 6.31 -4.24
N LEU A 84 -0.70 5.86 -2.98
CA LEU A 84 -0.99 6.70 -1.81
C LEU A 84 0.07 7.79 -1.67
N LEU A 85 1.35 7.44 -1.77
CA LEU A 85 2.45 8.41 -1.68
C LEU A 85 2.34 9.49 -2.75
N THR A 86 2.10 9.09 -3.99
CA THR A 86 1.91 10.02 -5.12
C THR A 86 0.71 10.92 -4.87
N TYR A 87 -0.38 10.36 -4.37
CA TYR A 87 -1.58 11.12 -4.03
C TYR A 87 -1.33 12.15 -2.93
N PHE A 88 -0.67 11.75 -1.83
CA PHE A 88 -0.28 12.68 -0.76
C PHE A 88 0.70 13.76 -1.23
N TYR A 89 1.65 13.39 -2.10
CA TYR A 89 2.58 14.34 -2.70
C TYR A 89 1.87 15.39 -3.55
N MET A 90 0.96 14.97 -4.43
CA MET A 90 0.24 15.87 -5.32
C MET A 90 -0.71 16.83 -4.60
N ARG A 91 -1.34 16.36 -3.51
CA ARG A 91 -2.33 17.15 -2.75
C ARG A 91 -1.72 17.96 -1.62
N GLY A 92 -0.54 17.58 -1.15
CA GLY A 92 -0.04 18.00 0.15
C GLY A 92 -0.65 17.15 1.26
N LYS A 93 0.23 16.58 2.08
CA LYS A 93 -0.11 15.73 3.24
C LYS A 93 -1.10 16.35 4.24
N ASP A 94 -1.08 17.67 4.42
CA ASP A 94 -1.99 18.38 5.35
C ASP A 94 -3.39 18.59 4.76
N ALA A 95 -3.52 18.45 3.44
CA ALA A 95 -4.79 18.58 2.74
C ALA A 95 -5.68 17.35 2.86
N ILE A 96 -5.18 16.23 3.42
CA ILE A 96 -5.89 14.96 3.48
C ILE A 96 -5.85 14.39 4.90
N SER A 97 -6.99 13.88 5.38
CA SER A 97 -7.10 13.15 6.63
C SER A 97 -7.58 11.72 6.37
N PRO A 98 -6.83 10.68 6.76
CA PRO A 98 -7.32 9.30 6.71
C PRO A 98 -8.40 9.06 7.77
N TYR A 99 -9.47 8.37 7.39
CA TYR A 99 -10.61 8.00 8.22
C TYR A 99 -10.97 6.53 8.01
N VAL A 100 -10.82 5.71 9.05
CA VAL A 100 -11.16 4.29 9.01
C VAL A 100 -12.67 4.13 9.16
N MET A 101 -13.34 3.86 8.03
CA MET A 101 -14.79 3.75 7.92
C MET A 101 -15.32 2.42 8.47
N SER A 102 -14.65 1.32 8.13
CA SER A 102 -15.07 -0.01 8.53
C SER A 102 -13.89 -0.94 8.70
N ILE A 103 -14.02 -1.91 9.60
CA ILE A 103 -13.11 -3.04 9.75
C ILE A 103 -13.97 -4.29 9.83
N ARG A 104 -13.65 -5.28 9.01
CA ARG A 104 -14.35 -6.57 9.00
C ARG A 104 -13.38 -7.74 9.06
N PRO A 105 -13.75 -8.87 9.70
CA PRO A 105 -12.95 -10.09 9.65
C PRO A 105 -12.70 -10.56 8.21
N ALA A 106 -11.50 -11.07 7.97
CA ALA A 106 -11.02 -11.55 6.69
C ALA A 106 -10.22 -12.86 6.90
N ASP A 107 -10.94 -13.95 7.15
CA ASP A 107 -10.36 -15.24 7.56
C ASP A 107 -9.59 -15.10 8.88
N LYS A 108 -8.25 -15.14 8.86
CA LYS A 108 -7.38 -14.88 10.02
C LYS A 108 -6.94 -13.41 10.14
N ASP A 109 -7.22 -12.62 9.11
CA ASP A 109 -6.82 -11.23 8.95
C ASP A 109 -8.03 -10.29 9.13
N TYR A 110 -7.83 -8.99 8.92
CA TYR A 110 -8.90 -7.99 8.91
C TYR A 110 -8.82 -7.13 7.67
N LEU A 111 -9.96 -6.78 7.10
CA LEU A 111 -10.03 -5.85 5.97
C LEU A 111 -10.59 -4.51 6.46
N ALA A 112 -9.80 -3.44 6.31
CA ALA A 112 -10.17 -2.09 6.69
C ALA A 112 -10.47 -1.24 5.45
N GLN A 113 -11.56 -0.47 5.51
CA GLN A 113 -11.90 0.54 4.51
C GLN A 113 -11.50 1.91 5.03
N ILE A 114 -10.67 2.63 4.29
CA ILE A 114 -10.11 3.92 4.68
C ILE A 114 -10.57 4.98 3.68
N ALA A 115 -11.31 5.97 4.15
CA ALA A 115 -11.58 7.19 3.40
C ALA A 115 -10.45 8.20 3.58
N TYR A 116 -10.06 8.86 2.51
CA TYR A 116 -9.15 10.00 2.51
C TYR A 116 -9.98 11.26 2.30
N ILE A 117 -10.14 12.02 3.39
CA ILE A 117 -11.01 13.19 3.46
C ILE A 117 -10.17 14.43 3.17
N ARG A 118 -10.52 15.18 2.13
CA ARG A 118 -9.92 16.48 1.86
C ARG A 118 -10.30 17.49 2.93
N CYS A 119 -9.33 18.28 3.36
CA CYS A 119 -9.47 19.28 4.42
C CYS A 119 -8.96 20.67 4.01
N ASP A 120 -8.54 20.84 2.76
CA ASP A 120 -8.10 22.12 2.16
C ASP A 120 -9.26 23.09 1.91
N SER A 121 -10.49 22.57 1.94
CA SER A 121 -11.74 23.28 1.62
C SER A 121 -12.91 22.64 2.38
N LEU A 122 -14.09 22.52 1.77
CA LEU A 122 -15.20 21.79 2.36
C LEU A 122 -14.81 20.30 2.53
N PRO A 123 -14.97 19.71 3.73
CA PRO A 123 -14.65 18.31 3.95
C PRO A 123 -15.40 17.40 2.98
N MET A 124 -14.65 16.66 2.17
CA MET A 124 -15.19 15.74 1.18
C MET A 124 -14.33 14.49 1.09
N ILE A 125 -14.97 13.33 0.96
CA ILE A 125 -14.27 12.08 0.64
C ILE A 125 -13.73 12.21 -0.78
N ASP A 126 -12.40 12.18 -0.93
CA ASP A 126 -11.76 12.19 -2.27
C ASP A 126 -11.62 10.74 -2.75
N HIS A 127 -11.10 9.87 -1.90
CA HIS A 127 -10.92 8.46 -2.19
C HIS A 127 -11.30 7.58 -1.01
N VAL A 128 -11.67 6.35 -1.32
CA VAL A 128 -11.76 5.26 -0.36
C VAL A 128 -10.72 4.24 -0.78
N TYR A 129 -10.15 3.44 0.11
CA TYR A 129 -9.30 2.32 -0.25
C TYR A 129 -9.45 1.20 0.75
N TRP A 130 -9.32 -0.04 0.29
CA TRP A 130 -9.15 -1.18 1.19
C TRP A 130 -7.68 -1.36 1.56
N VAL A 131 -7.44 -1.78 2.79
CA VAL A 131 -6.15 -2.28 3.25
C VAL A 131 -6.40 -3.56 4.04
N LEU A 132 -5.58 -4.58 3.82
CA LEU A 132 -5.61 -5.81 4.60
C LEU A 132 -4.67 -5.63 5.80
N LEU A 133 -5.14 -5.98 7.00
CA LEU A 133 -4.33 -6.07 8.21
C LEU A 133 -4.04 -7.53 8.49
N THR A 134 -2.82 -7.95 8.23
CA THR A 134 -2.38 -9.33 8.37
C THR A 134 -1.34 -9.49 9.45
N LYS A 135 -1.30 -10.67 10.06
CA LYS A 135 -0.19 -11.05 10.94
C LYS A 135 0.80 -11.89 10.16
N ASP A 136 2.02 -11.40 10.08
CA ASP A 136 3.17 -12.24 9.78
C ASP A 136 3.48 -13.12 11.02
N ASN A 137 4.54 -13.92 10.96
CA ASN A 137 5.04 -14.75 12.08
C ASN A 137 5.34 -13.95 13.37
N SER A 138 5.27 -12.61 13.34
CA SER A 138 5.56 -11.70 14.44
C SER A 138 4.37 -11.43 15.38
N GLU A 139 3.20 -12.04 15.20
CA GLU A 139 1.95 -11.81 15.97
C GLU A 139 1.40 -10.36 15.98
N VAL A 140 2.17 -9.40 15.47
CA VAL A 140 1.80 -8.00 15.25
C VAL A 140 1.16 -7.83 13.87
N TYR A 141 0.08 -7.06 13.79
CA TYR A 141 -0.55 -6.74 12.52
C TYR A 141 0.30 -5.78 11.70
N LYS A 142 0.28 -5.97 10.39
CA LYS A 142 0.85 -5.09 9.38
C LYS A 142 -0.17 -4.82 8.28
N LEU A 143 -0.04 -3.66 7.65
CA LEU A 143 -0.77 -3.30 6.45
C LEU A 143 -0.27 -4.12 5.27
N LYS A 144 -1.20 -4.54 4.41
CA LYS A 144 -0.93 -5.32 3.22
C LYS A 144 -1.88 -4.91 2.10
N ASN A 145 -1.38 -4.93 0.88
CA ASN A 145 -2.17 -4.73 -0.33
C ASN A 145 -3.26 -5.81 -0.40
N PRO A 146 -4.55 -5.41 -0.45
CA PRO A 146 -5.65 -6.36 -0.38
C PRO A 146 -5.90 -7.08 -1.70
N LYS A 147 -5.18 -6.77 -2.79
CA LYS A 147 -5.35 -7.31 -4.16
C LYS A 147 -5.60 -8.82 -4.18
N ASP A 148 -4.72 -9.60 -3.55
CA ASP A 148 -4.83 -11.06 -3.57
C ASP A 148 -6.05 -11.55 -2.79
N TYR A 149 -6.36 -10.90 -1.67
CA TYR A 149 -7.55 -11.20 -0.88
C TYR A 149 -8.83 -10.87 -1.66
N LEU A 150 -8.93 -9.68 -2.26
CA LEU A 150 -10.10 -9.21 -3.01
C LEU A 150 -10.33 -10.02 -4.29
N THR A 151 -9.25 -10.53 -4.88
CA THR A 151 -9.31 -11.33 -6.12
C THR A 151 -9.20 -12.84 -5.88
N ARG A 152 -9.22 -13.32 -4.63
CA ARG A 152 -9.04 -14.76 -4.32
C ARG A 152 -10.08 -15.68 -4.95
N ASN A 153 -11.29 -15.17 -5.16
CA ASN A 153 -12.40 -15.90 -5.76
C ASN A 153 -12.53 -15.64 -7.28
N TRP A 154 -11.58 -14.92 -7.88
CA TRP A 154 -11.60 -14.64 -9.31
C TRP A 154 -11.02 -15.82 -10.09
N LYS A 155 -11.50 -15.99 -11.33
CA LYS A 155 -11.08 -17.10 -12.17
C LYS A 155 -9.74 -16.78 -12.80
N ARG A 156 -8.83 -17.76 -12.80
CA ARG A 156 -7.49 -17.64 -13.39
C ARG A 156 -7.43 -18.37 -14.72
N TYR A 157 -6.88 -17.73 -15.73
CA TYR A 157 -6.66 -18.30 -17.06
C TYR A 157 -5.25 -17.97 -17.54
N THR A 158 -4.71 -18.77 -18.44
CA THR A 158 -3.41 -18.51 -19.08
C THR A 158 -3.57 -18.68 -20.58
N SER A 159 -3.02 -17.75 -21.35
CA SER A 159 -2.91 -17.83 -22.80
C SER A 159 -1.49 -17.48 -23.18
N GLY A 160 -0.67 -18.49 -23.44
CA GLY A 160 0.77 -18.33 -23.71
C GLY A 160 1.47 -17.62 -22.55
N THR A 161 2.01 -16.44 -22.83
CA THR A 161 2.79 -15.60 -21.91
C THR A 161 1.94 -14.69 -21.03
N VAL A 162 0.62 -14.65 -21.24
CA VAL A 162 -0.29 -13.76 -20.50
C VAL A 162 -1.17 -14.55 -19.54
N SER A 163 -1.11 -14.18 -18.27
CA SER A 163 -1.97 -14.70 -17.19
C SER A 163 -3.12 -13.72 -16.92
N TYR A 164 -4.33 -14.23 -16.78
CA TYR A 164 -5.55 -13.45 -16.58
C TYR A 164 -6.18 -13.77 -15.23
N ILE A 165 -6.57 -12.75 -14.49
CA ILE A 165 -7.38 -12.84 -13.27
C ILE A 165 -8.70 -12.15 -13.56
N VAL A 166 -9.78 -12.92 -13.72
CA VAL A 166 -11.04 -12.47 -14.30
C VAL A 166 -12.14 -12.46 -13.23
N ASN A 167 -12.77 -11.30 -13.07
CA ASN A 167 -13.91 -11.13 -12.18
C ASN A 167 -15.01 -12.15 -12.54
N PRO A 168 -15.62 -12.87 -11.57
CA PRO A 168 -16.63 -13.88 -11.85
C PRO A 168 -17.83 -13.39 -12.66
N LYS A 169 -18.12 -12.09 -12.65
CA LYS A 169 -19.18 -11.45 -13.42
C LYS A 169 -18.82 -11.23 -14.90
N LYS A 170 -17.56 -11.42 -15.30
CA LYS A 170 -17.10 -11.28 -16.68
C LYS A 170 -16.85 -12.64 -17.34
N LYS A 171 -17.07 -12.68 -18.65
CA LYS A 171 -16.70 -13.82 -19.48
C LYS A 171 -15.27 -13.63 -19.98
N PHE A 172 -14.46 -14.68 -19.90
CA PHE A 172 -13.12 -14.69 -20.46
C PHE A 172 -13.19 -14.72 -22.00
N ASN A 173 -12.50 -13.80 -22.67
CA ASN A 173 -12.45 -13.72 -24.13
C ASN A 173 -11.17 -14.38 -24.66
N VAL A 174 -11.29 -15.64 -25.07
CA VAL A 174 -10.16 -16.45 -25.55
C VAL A 174 -9.51 -15.85 -26.80
N HIS A 175 -10.31 -15.26 -27.71
CA HIS A 175 -9.78 -14.69 -28.95
C HIS A 175 -8.92 -13.46 -28.69
N GLU A 176 -9.39 -12.57 -27.80
CA GLU A 176 -8.62 -11.41 -27.37
C GLU A 176 -7.37 -11.83 -26.60
N ALA A 177 -7.47 -12.86 -25.74
CA ALA A 177 -6.32 -13.34 -24.99
C ALA A 177 -5.19 -13.87 -25.89
N LYS A 178 -5.55 -14.61 -26.95
CA LYS A 178 -4.60 -15.05 -27.98
C LYS A 178 -3.99 -13.87 -28.74
N ARG A 179 -4.79 -12.86 -29.09
CA ARG A 179 -4.31 -11.65 -29.76
C ARG A 179 -3.31 -10.88 -28.89
N MET A 180 -3.56 -10.77 -27.59
CA MET A 180 -2.63 -10.12 -26.65
C MET A 180 -1.33 -10.90 -26.49
N ASP A 181 -1.39 -12.23 -26.44
CA ASP A 181 -0.19 -13.07 -26.44
C ASP A 181 0.64 -12.89 -27.72
N SER A 182 0.00 -12.91 -28.90
CA SER A 182 0.68 -12.65 -30.17
C SER A 182 1.28 -11.24 -30.22
N PHE A 183 0.60 -10.24 -29.68
CA PHE A 183 1.13 -8.88 -29.59
C PHE A 183 2.34 -8.81 -28.67
N ASN A 184 2.35 -9.54 -27.56
CA ASN A 184 3.51 -9.62 -26.65
C ASN A 184 4.73 -10.23 -27.35
N HIS A 185 4.54 -11.29 -28.13
CA HIS A 185 5.60 -11.89 -28.96
C HIS A 185 6.12 -10.89 -30.01
N TYR A 186 5.23 -10.15 -30.67
CA TYR A 186 5.60 -9.11 -31.62
C TYR A 186 6.46 -8.01 -30.95
N LEU A 187 6.08 -7.54 -29.77
CA LEU A 187 6.87 -6.54 -29.04
C LEU A 187 8.26 -7.07 -28.67
N ALA A 188 8.33 -8.31 -28.16
CA ALA A 188 9.60 -8.97 -27.84
C ALA A 188 10.52 -9.05 -29.06
N GLU A 189 10.00 -9.49 -30.20
CA GLU A 189 10.74 -9.57 -31.46
C GLU A 189 11.17 -8.18 -31.96
N TYR A 190 10.25 -7.22 -31.99
CA TYR A 190 10.50 -5.87 -32.47
C TYR A 190 11.58 -5.13 -31.67
N PHE A 191 11.59 -5.30 -30.35
CA PHE A 191 12.59 -4.69 -29.46
C PHE A 191 13.83 -5.56 -29.22
N HIS A 192 13.94 -6.72 -29.86
CA HIS A 192 15.02 -7.70 -29.64
C HIS A 192 15.22 -8.02 -28.15
N HIS A 193 14.12 -8.25 -27.44
CA HIS A 193 14.10 -8.54 -26.02
C HIS A 193 13.31 -9.83 -25.76
N ASP A 194 13.65 -10.55 -24.70
CA ASP A 194 12.81 -11.63 -24.17
C ASP A 194 11.38 -11.15 -23.86
N ILE A 195 10.36 -11.86 -24.37
CA ILE A 195 9.50 -12.69 -23.51
C ILE A 195 9.08 -12.13 -22.14
N ILE A 196 8.45 -10.95 -22.01
CA ILE A 196 7.97 -10.47 -20.69
C ILE A 196 6.62 -11.11 -20.32
N PRO A 197 6.52 -11.90 -19.23
CA PRO A 197 5.24 -12.41 -18.77
C PRO A 197 4.34 -11.28 -18.27
N VAL A 198 3.06 -11.29 -18.66
CA VAL A 198 2.11 -10.24 -18.27
C VAL A 198 0.98 -10.83 -17.44
N GLN A 199 0.63 -10.17 -16.34
CA GLN A 199 -0.58 -10.46 -15.58
C GLN A 199 -1.64 -9.37 -15.82
N TYR A 200 -2.82 -9.78 -16.29
CA TYR A 200 -3.93 -8.89 -16.60
C TYR A 200 -5.13 -9.14 -15.70
N TYR A 201 -5.64 -8.10 -15.06
CA TYR A 201 -6.87 -8.15 -14.27
C TYR A 201 -8.07 -7.69 -15.11
N SER A 202 -9.05 -8.57 -15.31
CA SER A 202 -10.29 -8.23 -16.03
C SER A 202 -11.40 -7.97 -15.03
N CYS A 203 -11.59 -6.69 -14.68
CA CYS A 203 -12.64 -6.19 -13.79
C CYS A 203 -13.77 -5.51 -14.57
N GLY A 204 -14.96 -5.40 -13.96
CA GLY A 204 -16.07 -4.63 -14.52
C GLY A 204 -15.93 -3.14 -14.17
N TYR A 205 -15.44 -2.89 -12.97
CA TYR A 205 -15.21 -1.55 -12.43
C TYR A 205 -13.90 -1.58 -11.62
N LEU A 206 -13.04 -0.56 -11.75
CA LEU A 206 -11.76 -0.47 -11.04
C LEU A 206 -11.90 -0.66 -9.51
N PRO A 207 -12.97 -0.16 -8.89
CA PRO A 207 -13.35 -0.50 -7.51
C PRO A 207 -13.33 -1.98 -7.17
N ASP A 208 -13.67 -2.88 -8.09
CA ASP A 208 -13.59 -4.32 -7.83
C ASP A 208 -12.17 -4.81 -7.46
N LEU A 209 -11.12 -4.04 -7.79
CA LEU A 209 -9.71 -4.33 -7.49
C LEU A 209 -9.18 -3.59 -6.26
N PHE A 210 -9.70 -2.39 -5.98
CA PHE A 210 -9.07 -1.44 -5.05
C PHE A 210 -10.03 -0.72 -4.08
N LEU A 211 -11.37 -0.75 -4.29
CA LEU A 211 -12.39 -0.02 -3.49
C LEU A 211 -13.52 -0.89 -2.91
#